data_AF-A0A952XHW2-F1
#
_entry.id   AF-A0A952XHW2-F1
#
_cell.length_a   1.000
_cell.length_b   1.000
_cell.length_c   1.000
_cell.angle_alpha   90.00
_cell.angle_beta   90.00
_cell.angle_gamma   90.00
#
_symmetry.space_group_name_H-M   'P 1'
#
loop_
_entity.id
_entity.type
_entity.pdbx_description
1 polymer ?
#
loop_
_entity_poly.entity_id
_entity_poly.type
_entity_poly.pdbx_seq_one_letter_code
_entity_poly.pdbx_strand_id
1 'polypeptide(L)' 'MFGLMQDWPLTVDKVLDHAKQNFPRREIVTRSVETGALSRSNYGTVWRRAKQVSNALRERGVRPGD' A
#
# COMPACT_ATOMS: atom_id res chain seq x y z
N MET A 1 1.06 -34.99 8.88
CA MET A 1 1.32 -34.12 10.05
C MET A 1 1.94 -32.84 9.53
N PHE A 2 1.38 -31.67 9.83
CA PHE A 2 1.93 -30.36 9.41
C PHE A 2 2.85 -29.78 10.48
N GLY A 3 3.72 -28.83 10.11
CA GLY A 3 4.62 -28.14 11.03
C GLY A 3 3.89 -27.15 11.94
N LEU A 4 4.46 -26.86 13.11
CA LEU A 4 3.91 -25.93 14.11
C LEU A 4 4.28 -24.45 13.85
N MET A 5 4.60 -24.10 12.61
CA MET A 5 4.99 -22.73 12.25
C MET A 5 3.76 -21.86 12.00
N GLN A 6 3.95 -20.55 12.12
CA GLN A 6 2.88 -19.58 11.87
C GLN A 6 2.45 -19.62 10.40
N ASP A 7 1.15 -19.67 10.17
CA ASP A 7 0.58 -19.53 8.83
C ASP A 7 0.52 -18.04 8.45
N TRP A 8 1.41 -17.62 7.55
CA TRP A 8 1.56 -16.23 7.17
C TRP A 8 1.65 -16.06 5.65
N PRO A 9 0.54 -15.72 4.97
CA PRO A 9 0.53 -15.62 3.51
C PRO A 9 1.42 -14.48 3.02
N LEU A 10 2.13 -14.69 1.92
CA LEU A 10 3.02 -13.69 1.32
C LEU A 10 2.22 -12.80 0.35
N THR A 11 1.72 -11.68 0.87
CA THR A 11 0.88 -10.73 0.11
C THR A 11 1.55 -9.37 -0.01
N VAL A 12 1.23 -8.63 -1.09
CA VAL A 12 1.86 -7.33 -1.40
C VAL A 12 1.49 -6.26 -0.37
N ASP A 13 0.28 -6.27 0.17
CA ASP A 13 -0.16 -5.29 1.17
C ASP A 13 0.67 -5.36 2.46
N LYS A 14 1.18 -6.53 2.83
CA LYS A 14 2.06 -6.71 3.99
C LYS A 14 3.40 -5.97 3.85
N VAL A 15 3.91 -5.81 2.63
CA VAL A 15 5.10 -4.99 2.38
C VAL A 15 4.82 -3.53 2.72
N LEU A 16 3.63 -3.03 2.35
CA LEU A 16 3.23 -1.66 2.63
C LEU A 16 2.91 -1.44 4.12
N ASP A 17 2.32 -2.46 4.79
CA ASP A 17 2.12 -2.44 6.24
C ASP A 17 3.46 -2.36 6.98
N HIS A 18 4.45 -3.16 6.59
CA HIS A 18 5.81 -3.09 7.14
C HIS A 18 6.44 -1.72 6.94
N ALA A 19 6.34 -1.14 5.74
CA ALA A 19 6.88 0.19 5.44
C ALA A 19 6.22 1.29 6.29
N LYS A 20 4.90 1.23 6.49
CA LYS A 20 4.17 2.16 7.37
C LYS A 20 4.55 2.00 8.84
N GLN A 21 4.78 0.77 9.31
CA GLN A 21 5.10 0.52 10.72
C GLN A 21 6.52 0.98 11.07
N ASN A 22 7.50 0.65 10.22
CA ASN A 22 8.92 0.85 10.53
C ASN A 22 9.47 2.16 9.96
N PHE A 23 8.95 2.64 8.83
CA PHE A 23 9.49 3.80 8.11
C PHE A 23 8.41 4.81 7.66
N PRO A 24 7.42 5.18 8.51
CA PRO A 24 6.27 5.98 8.08
C PRO A 24 6.63 7.34 7.48
N ARG A 25 7.75 7.93 7.92
CA ARG A 25 8.22 9.26 7.52
C ARG A 25 9.24 9.23 6.37
N ARG A 26 9.65 8.06 5.87
CA ARG A 26 10.58 7.96 4.74
C ARG A 26 9.94 8.61 3.51
N GLU A 27 10.66 9.55 2.92
CA GLU A 27 10.16 10.36 1.81
C GLU A 27 9.96 9.53 0.54
N ILE A 28 8.88 9.86 -0.17
CA ILE A 28 8.61 9.39 -1.53
C ILE A 28 8.43 10.63 -2.39
N VAL A 29 9.24 10.77 -3.44
CA VAL A 29 9.19 11.89 -4.39
C VAL A 29 8.67 11.38 -5.72
N THR A 30 7.65 12.04 -6.26
CA THR A 30 7.05 11.70 -7.55
C THR A 30 7.11 12.89 -8.47
N ARG A 31 7.58 12.67 -9.70
CA ARG A 31 7.53 13.65 -10.79
C ARG A 31 6.27 13.43 -11.61
N SER A 32 5.42 14.45 -11.73
CA SER A 32 4.24 14.41 -12.62
C SER A 32 4.69 14.31 -14.07
N VAL A 33 4.00 13.46 -14.84
CA VAL A 33 4.25 13.28 -16.28
C VAL A 33 3.65 14.45 -17.07
N GLU A 34 2.53 15.01 -16.59
CA GLU A 34 1.78 16.08 -17.24
C GLU A 34 2.45 17.44 -17.10
N THR A 35 2.97 17.76 -15.91
CA THR A 35 3.49 19.10 -15.59
C THR A 35 4.99 19.12 -15.34
N GLY A 36 5.62 17.95 -15.13
CA GLY A 36 7.01 17.84 -14.67
C GLY A 36 7.22 18.23 -13.20
N ALA A 37 6.18 18.68 -12.48
CA ALA A 37 6.26 19.13 -11.10
C ALA A 37 6.62 17.98 -10.15
N LEU A 38 7.40 18.30 -9.12
CA LEU A 38 7.75 17.36 -8.06
C LEU A 38 6.75 17.45 -6.92
N SER A 39 6.17 16.32 -6.54
CA SER A 39 5.40 16.16 -5.31
C SER A 39 6.15 15.28 -4.33
N ARG A 40 5.98 15.56 -3.03
CA ARG A 40 6.64 14.85 -1.93
C ARG A 40 5.57 14.27 -1.00
N SER A 41 5.81 13.05 -0.54
CA SER A 41 4.93 12.29 0.35
C SER A 41 5.80 11.37 1.23
N ASN A 42 5.19 10.40 1.90
CA ASN A 42 5.87 9.38 2.69
C ASN A 42 5.07 8.07 2.75
N TYR A 43 5.69 6.99 3.25
CA TYR A 43 5.04 5.68 3.34
C TYR A 43 3.74 5.70 4.17
N GLY A 44 3.67 6.48 5.25
CA GLY A 44 2.45 6.60 6.05
C GLY A 44 1.27 7.17 5.24
N THR A 45 1.55 8.19 4.42
CA THR A 45 0.55 8.83 3.56
C THR A 45 0.13 7.90 2.43
N VAL A 46 1.08 7.20 1.78
CA VAL A 46 0.79 6.23 0.72
C VAL A 46 -0.04 5.06 1.25
N TRP A 47 0.31 4.51 2.40
CA TRP A 47 -0.46 3.44 3.05
C TRP A 47 -1.92 3.85 3.29
N ARG A 48 -2.14 5.03 3.86
CA ARG A 48 -3.49 5.55 4.11
C ARG A 48 -4.30 5.69 2.81
N ARG A 49 -3.67 6.26 1.78
CA ARG A 49 -4.32 6.43 0.46
C ARG A 49 -4.61 5.09 -0.20
N ALA A 50 -3.72 4.11 -0.11
CA ALA A 50 -3.94 2.77 -0.63
C ALA A 50 -5.20 2.13 -0.02
N LYS A 51 -5.37 2.21 1.31
CA LYS A 51 -6.58 1.71 1.98
C LYS A 51 -7.85 2.45 1.54
N GLN A 52 -7.78 3.77 1.34
CA GLN A 52 -8.90 4.56 0.81
C GLN A 52 -9.28 4.12 -0.61
N VAL A 53 -8.30 3.90 -1.49
CA VAL A 53 -8.54 3.40 -2.85
C VAL A 53 -9.17 2.00 -2.80
N SER A 54 -8.66 1.08 -1.98
CA SER A 54 -9.26 -0.25 -1.83
C SER A 54 -10.72 -0.19 -1.38
N ASN A 55 -11.05 0.68 -0.42
CA ASN A 55 -12.43 0.87 0.03
C ASN A 55 -13.32 1.42 -1.09
N ALA A 56 -12.85 2.43 -1.83
CA ALA A 56 -13.58 3.01 -2.95
C ALA A 56 -13.81 2.01 -4.09
N LEU A 57 -12.82 1.17 -4.43
CA LEU A 57 -12.97 0.12 -5.44
C LEU A 57 -14.01 -0.93 -5.01
N ARG A 58 -13.97 -1.33 -3.73
CA ARG A 58 -14.97 -2.24 -3.17
C ARG A 58 -16.38 -1.65 -3.23
N GLU A 59 -16.54 -0.37 -2.89
CA GLU A 59 -17.83 0.34 -3.02
C GLU A 59 -18.31 0.43 -4.47
N ARG A 60 -17.39 0.46 -5.43
CA ARG A 60 -17.69 0.43 -6.87
C ARG A 60 -17.92 -0.97 -7.43
N GLY A 61 -17.89 -2.01 -6.59
CA GLY A 61 -18.25 -3.38 -6.95
C GLY A 61 -17.13 -4.23 -7.55
N VAL A 62 -15.87 -3.79 -7.45
CA VAL A 62 -14.70 -4.58 -7.87
C VAL A 62 -14.58 -5.84 -7.00
N ARG A 63 -14.36 -6.99 -7.64
CA ARG A 63 -14.32 -8.32 -7.00
C ARG A 63 -12.93 -8.92 -7.04
N PRO A 64 -12.64 -9.92 -6.18
CA PRO A 64 -11.41 -10.68 -6.29
C PRO A 64 -11.27 -11.32 -7.68
N GLY A 65 -10.21 -10.95 -8.41
CA GLY A 65 -9.90 -11.49 -9.73
C GLY A 65 -10.30 -10.60 -10.92
N ASP A 66 -11.06 -9.52 -10.66
CA ASP A 66 -11.29 -8.43 -11.64
C ASP A 66 -10.02 -7.58 -11.84
#